data_AF-A0AAQ3VVY6-F1
#
_entry.id   AF-A0AAQ3VVY6-F1
#
_cell.length_a   1.000
_cell.length_b   1.000
_cell.length_c   1.000
_cell.angle_alpha   90.00
_cell.angle_beta   90.00
_cell.angle_gamma   90.00
#
_symmetry.space_group_name_H-M   'P 1'
#
loop_
_entity.id
_entity.type
_entity.pdbx_description
1 polymer ?
#
loop_
_entity_poly.entity_id
_entity_poly.type
_entity_poly.pdbx_seq_one_letter_code
_entity_poly.pdbx_strand_id
1 'polypeptide(L)'
;MKKVALTLVTIGACLTLVACGSNGNKTEKSSASTNEQSTKESTEDSATKEEEKMSKMEKDLSDKGIDYMLSSTYGYLYFTREKGIDSDCFQMRFMFSEKADEVMEVQLELKGNIDGKKKDLLYYDVNKNRIVESSYMNTDINSLADVLDSIGYSDEEILEFANWYWNSNK
;
A
#
# COMPACT_ATOMS: atom_id res chain seq x y z
N MET A 1 10.48 45.79 -5.65
CA MET A 1 9.37 45.17 -6.41
C MET A 1 9.74 43.74 -6.78
N LYS A 2 9.11 42.73 -6.16
CA LYS A 2 9.00 41.37 -6.71
C LYS A 2 7.64 40.84 -6.27
N LYS A 3 6.72 40.69 -7.24
CA LYS A 3 5.38 40.16 -7.04
C LYS A 3 5.49 38.64 -7.10
N VAL A 4 5.05 37.93 -6.06
CA VAL A 4 4.89 36.48 -6.09
C VAL A 4 3.42 36.23 -6.41
N ALA A 5 3.16 35.73 -7.61
CA ALA A 5 1.82 35.34 -8.04
C ALA A 5 1.52 33.95 -7.46
N LEU A 6 0.54 33.88 -6.56
CA LEU A 6 0.00 32.64 -6.02
C LEU A 6 -1.15 32.21 -6.93
N THR A 7 -0.89 31.28 -7.84
CA THR A 7 -1.91 30.74 -8.74
C THR A 7 -2.71 29.68 -7.98
N LEU A 8 -3.94 30.01 -7.60
CA LEU A 8 -4.94 29.06 -7.10
C LEU A 8 -5.31 28.10 -8.23
N VAL A 9 -5.01 26.81 -8.09
CA VAL A 9 -5.53 25.76 -8.98
C VAL A 9 -6.83 25.23 -8.37
N THR A 10 -7.96 25.68 -8.90
CA THR A 10 -9.28 25.11 -8.62
C THR A 10 -9.45 23.83 -9.44
N ILE A 11 -9.44 22.67 -8.79
CA ILE A 11 -9.88 21.41 -9.40
C ILE A 11 -11.39 21.31 -9.18
N GLY A 12 -12.14 21.55 -10.26
CA GLY A 12 -13.59 21.40 -10.30
C GLY A 12 -13.98 19.93 -10.24
N ALA A 13 -14.88 19.61 -9.30
CA ALA A 13 -15.57 18.34 -9.23
C ALA A 13 -16.67 18.28 -10.29
N CYS A 14 -16.66 17.25 -11.13
CA CYS A 14 -17.82 16.82 -11.90
C CYS A 14 -17.96 15.31 -11.78
N LEU A 15 -18.77 14.87 -10.80
CA LEU A 15 -19.37 13.53 -10.82
C LEU A 15 -20.55 13.56 -11.78
N THR A 16 -20.45 12.85 -12.90
CA THR A 16 -21.62 12.53 -13.74
C THR A 16 -21.98 11.06 -13.52
N LEU A 17 -23.02 10.84 -12.71
CA LEU A 17 -23.78 9.60 -12.66
C LEU A 17 -24.50 9.43 -14.00
N VAL A 18 -24.17 8.39 -14.77
CA VAL A 18 -25.03 7.90 -15.84
C VAL A 18 -25.86 6.76 -15.27
N ALA A 19 -27.03 7.13 -14.74
CA ALA A 19 -28.15 6.21 -14.60
C ALA A 19 -29.08 6.46 -15.80
N CYS A 20 -29.20 5.47 -16.68
CA CYS A 20 -30.27 5.42 -17.67
C CYS A 20 -30.81 3.99 -17.71
N GLY A 21 -32.01 3.83 -17.16
CA GLY A 21 -32.79 2.61 -17.27
C GLY A 21 -33.68 2.60 -18.52
N SER A 22 -34.19 1.40 -18.79
CA SER A 22 -35.55 1.09 -19.29
C SER A 22 -35.66 0.41 -20.67
N ASN A 23 -36.25 -0.78 -20.59
CA ASN A 23 -37.22 -1.44 -21.47
C ASN A 23 -36.81 -2.24 -22.71
N GLY A 24 -37.08 -3.56 -22.62
CA GLY A 24 -38.11 -4.18 -23.46
C GLY A 24 -37.69 -5.39 -24.30
N ASN A 25 -38.07 -6.60 -23.90
CA ASN A 25 -38.99 -7.44 -24.70
C ASN A 25 -39.39 -8.75 -24.02
N LYS A 26 -40.69 -9.06 -24.13
CA LYS A 26 -41.33 -10.35 -23.82
C LYS A 26 -41.19 -11.29 -25.02
N THR A 27 -40.86 -12.55 -24.77
CA THR A 27 -41.39 -13.70 -25.54
C THR A 27 -41.47 -14.94 -24.63
N GLU A 28 -42.58 -15.66 -24.72
CA GLU A 28 -42.98 -16.80 -23.88
C GLU A 28 -42.31 -18.15 -24.23
N LYS A 29 -42.33 -19.04 -23.22
CA LYS A 29 -42.49 -20.51 -23.25
C LYS A 29 -41.32 -21.40 -23.75
N SER A 30 -40.74 -22.18 -22.85
CA SER A 30 -41.06 -23.61 -22.64
C SER A 30 -39.94 -24.36 -21.88
N SER A 31 -40.34 -25.00 -20.78
CA SER A 31 -39.90 -26.32 -20.26
C SER A 31 -38.45 -26.78 -20.44
N ALA A 32 -37.76 -27.02 -19.32
CA ALA A 32 -37.19 -28.31 -18.91
C ALA A 32 -35.96 -28.12 -18.00
N SER A 33 -36.10 -28.63 -16.78
CA SER A 33 -35.13 -29.34 -15.93
C SER A 33 -33.64 -28.99 -15.94
N THR A 34 -33.12 -28.98 -14.71
CA THR A 34 -31.73 -29.21 -14.28
C THR A 34 -30.87 -27.95 -14.19
N ASN A 35 -30.91 -27.28 -13.03
CA ASN A 35 -29.82 -26.43 -12.59
C ASN A 35 -29.08 -27.16 -11.47
N GLU A 36 -27.96 -27.80 -11.83
CA GLU A 36 -26.80 -27.89 -10.96
C GLU A 36 -26.41 -26.45 -10.62
N GLN A 37 -26.58 -26.05 -9.36
CA GLN A 37 -26.15 -24.74 -8.88
C GLN A 37 -24.62 -24.74 -8.74
N SER A 38 -24.01 -24.47 -9.88
CA SER A 38 -22.72 -23.83 -10.12
C SER A 38 -22.15 -23.07 -8.91
N THR A 39 -21.10 -23.62 -8.30
CA THR A 39 -20.12 -22.90 -7.49
C THR A 39 -19.30 -21.96 -8.40
N LYS A 40 -19.89 -20.82 -8.76
CA LYS A 40 -19.21 -19.72 -9.49
C LYS A 40 -19.33 -18.37 -8.78
N GLU A 41 -19.81 -18.34 -7.55
CA GLU A 41 -19.59 -17.18 -6.68
C GLU A 41 -18.18 -17.29 -6.08
N SER A 42 -17.43 -16.19 -6.14
CA SER A 42 -16.50 -15.74 -5.08
C SER A 42 -15.04 -15.46 -5.48
N THR A 43 -14.62 -15.56 -6.74
CA THR A 43 -13.26 -15.12 -7.12
C THR A 43 -13.22 -13.67 -7.58
N GLU A 44 -14.17 -13.26 -8.41
CA GLU A 44 -14.24 -11.90 -8.98
C GLU A 44 -14.55 -10.86 -7.88
N ASP A 45 -15.47 -11.20 -6.97
CA ASP A 45 -15.84 -10.35 -5.83
C ASP A 45 -14.73 -10.23 -4.78
N SER A 46 -13.78 -11.17 -4.72
CA SER A 46 -12.64 -11.10 -3.81
C SER A 46 -11.55 -10.16 -4.34
N ALA A 47 -11.20 -10.28 -5.62
CA ALA A 47 -10.17 -9.45 -6.24
C ALA A 47 -10.55 -7.97 -6.25
N THR A 48 -11.82 -7.66 -6.53
CA THR A 48 -12.32 -6.28 -6.49
C THR A 48 -12.26 -5.69 -5.06
N LYS A 49 -12.60 -6.48 -4.04
CA LYS A 49 -12.52 -6.03 -2.63
C LYS A 49 -11.08 -5.80 -2.17
N GLU A 50 -10.15 -6.65 -2.60
CA GLU A 50 -8.72 -6.49 -2.31
C GLU A 50 -8.18 -5.22 -2.96
N GLU A 51 -8.50 -4.98 -4.23
CA GLU A 51 -8.10 -3.77 -4.95
C GLU A 51 -8.64 -2.50 -4.29
N GLU A 52 -9.91 -2.49 -3.88
CA GLU A 52 -10.51 -1.36 -3.14
C GLU A 52 -9.84 -1.13 -1.78
N LYS A 53 -9.52 -2.20 -1.04
CA LYS A 53 -8.80 -2.13 0.24
C LYS A 53 -7.42 -1.51 0.03
N MET A 54 -6.66 -2.00 -0.95
CA MET A 54 -5.29 -1.56 -1.19
C MET A 54 -5.22 -0.13 -1.73
N SER A 55 -6.12 0.24 -2.64
CA SER A 55 -6.26 1.62 -3.13
C SER A 55 -6.58 2.60 -1.99
N LYS A 56 -7.42 2.18 -1.03
CA LYS A 56 -7.73 2.98 0.15
C LYS A 56 -6.50 3.14 1.05
N MET A 57 -5.74 2.07 1.24
CA MET A 57 -4.50 2.08 2.04
C MET A 57 -3.42 2.96 1.41
N GLU A 58 -3.22 2.88 0.08
CA GLU A 58 -2.28 3.73 -0.67
C GLU A 58 -2.59 5.22 -0.46
N LYS A 59 -3.87 5.59 -0.58
CA LYS A 59 -4.33 6.96 -0.37
C LYS A 59 -4.10 7.41 1.06
N ASP A 60 -4.47 6.60 2.06
CA ASP A 60 -4.34 6.96 3.47
C ASP A 60 -2.87 7.12 3.89
N LEU A 61 -1.99 6.22 3.46
CA LEU A 61 -0.54 6.35 3.67
C LEU A 61 0.02 7.61 2.99
N SER A 62 -0.47 7.97 1.78
CA SER A 62 -0.09 9.22 1.11
C SER A 62 -0.60 10.46 1.84
N ASP A 63 -1.84 10.46 2.32
CA ASP A 63 -2.42 11.53 3.16
C ASP A 63 -1.64 11.69 4.48
N LYS A 64 -1.01 10.61 4.96
CA LYS A 64 -0.06 10.59 6.10
C LYS A 64 1.38 10.95 5.72
N GLY A 65 1.61 11.47 4.51
CA GLY A 65 2.90 11.97 4.05
C GLY A 65 3.95 10.90 3.78
N ILE A 66 3.53 9.68 3.45
CA ILE A 66 4.42 8.62 2.97
C ILE A 66 4.56 8.74 1.45
N ASP A 67 5.79 8.95 0.99
CA ASP A 67 6.17 8.87 -0.42
C ASP A 67 6.64 7.45 -0.76
N TYR A 68 6.24 6.98 -1.95
CA TYR A 68 6.62 5.66 -2.47
C TYR A 68 7.60 5.79 -3.64
N MET A 69 8.58 4.91 -3.67
CA MET A 69 9.44 4.77 -4.84
C MET A 69 9.70 3.28 -5.11
N LEU A 70 9.43 2.84 -6.33
CA LEU A 70 9.85 1.52 -6.80
C LEU A 70 11.22 1.61 -7.45
N SER A 71 12.11 0.69 -7.08
CA SER A 71 13.37 0.48 -7.76
C SER A 71 13.45 -0.96 -8.25
N SER A 72 12.90 -1.19 -9.44
CA SER A 72 12.88 -2.49 -10.09
C SER A 72 14.28 -3.07 -10.30
N THR A 73 15.27 -2.22 -10.62
CA THR A 73 16.68 -2.63 -10.78
C THR A 73 17.27 -3.30 -9.54
N TYR A 74 16.79 -2.94 -8.35
CA TYR A 74 17.36 -3.40 -7.09
C TYR A 74 16.37 -4.21 -6.25
N GLY A 75 15.17 -4.50 -6.77
CA GLY A 75 14.18 -5.29 -6.04
C GLY A 75 13.63 -4.59 -4.80
N TYR A 76 13.50 -3.25 -4.81
CA TYR A 76 13.05 -2.50 -3.63
C TYR A 76 11.79 -1.67 -3.86
N LEU A 77 10.94 -1.64 -2.83
CA LEU A 77 9.93 -0.60 -2.61
C LEU A 77 10.36 0.25 -1.41
N TYR A 78 10.39 1.57 -1.57
CA TYR A 78 10.78 2.52 -0.54
C TYR A 78 9.56 3.27 -0.04
N PHE A 79 9.35 3.29 1.28
CA PHE A 79 8.43 4.18 1.96
C PHE A 79 9.25 5.24 2.69
N THR A 80 9.03 6.50 2.35
CA THR A 80 9.80 7.61 2.92
C THR A 80 8.87 8.64 3.54
N ARG A 81 9.19 9.07 4.76
CA ARG A 81 8.58 10.23 5.42
C ARG A 81 9.68 11.23 5.78
N GLU A 82 9.81 12.30 5.01
CA GLU A 82 10.86 13.34 5.22
C GLU A 82 10.44 14.46 6.18
N LYS A 83 9.14 14.61 6.47
CA LYS A 83 8.62 15.67 7.33
C LYS A 83 7.46 15.16 8.19
N GLY A 84 7.70 15.05 9.50
CA GLY A 84 6.68 14.93 10.52
C GLY A 84 6.84 16.05 11.54
N ILE A 85 5.74 16.74 11.90
CA ILE A 85 5.77 17.76 12.96
C ILE A 85 5.96 17.09 14.33
N ASP A 86 5.41 15.88 14.49
CA ASP A 86 5.36 15.12 15.73
C ASP A 86 5.83 13.64 15.58
N SER A 87 6.26 13.22 14.38
CA SER A 87 6.59 11.83 14.06
C SER A 87 8.00 11.70 13.48
N ASP A 88 8.68 10.60 13.80
CA ASP A 88 10.04 10.33 13.33
C ASP A 88 10.13 10.29 11.80
N CYS A 89 11.11 11.01 11.26
CA CYS A 89 11.48 10.91 9.84
C CYS A 89 12.12 9.55 9.60
N PHE A 90 11.65 8.82 8.59
CA PHE A 90 12.13 7.47 8.31
C PHE A 90 12.17 7.16 6.82
N GLN A 91 12.98 6.16 6.49
CA GLN A 91 12.91 5.43 5.23
C GLN A 91 12.84 3.93 5.55
N MET A 92 11.75 3.30 5.12
CA MET A 92 11.54 1.86 5.21
C MET A 92 11.67 1.26 3.80
N ARG A 93 12.41 0.16 3.67
CA ARG A 93 12.68 -0.49 2.38
C ARG A 93 12.21 -1.92 2.45
N PHE A 94 11.39 -2.33 1.51
CA PHE A 94 10.93 -3.70 1.34
C PHE A 94 11.75 -4.32 0.22
N MET A 95 12.52 -5.36 0.53
CA MET A 95 13.31 -6.10 -0.45
C MET A 95 12.51 -7.31 -0.95
N PHE A 96 12.37 -7.43 -2.26
CA PHE A 96 11.59 -8.50 -2.88
C PHE A 96 12.47 -9.63 -3.41
N SER A 97 11.96 -10.85 -3.27
CA SER A 97 12.48 -12.01 -3.99
C SER A 97 12.07 -11.92 -5.46
N GLU A 98 13.02 -11.91 -6.39
CA GLU A 98 12.69 -12.01 -7.82
C GLU A 98 11.97 -13.33 -8.18
N LYS A 99 12.15 -14.38 -7.37
CA LYS A 99 11.59 -15.72 -7.65
C LYS A 99 10.22 -15.94 -7.03
N ALA A 100 10.00 -15.40 -5.84
CA ALA A 100 8.78 -15.62 -5.07
C ALA A 100 7.80 -14.45 -5.17
N ASP A 101 8.23 -13.31 -5.75
CA ASP A 101 7.43 -12.08 -5.87
C ASP A 101 6.82 -11.64 -4.51
N GLU A 102 7.61 -11.85 -3.45
CA GLU A 102 7.26 -11.54 -2.05
C GLU A 102 8.40 -10.80 -1.35
N VAL A 103 8.05 -10.01 -0.32
CA VAL A 103 9.04 -9.37 0.57
C VAL A 103 9.81 -10.44 1.35
N MET A 104 11.15 -10.37 1.31
CA MET A 104 12.04 -11.23 2.10
C MET A 104 12.66 -10.52 3.31
N GLU A 105 12.91 -9.22 3.18
CA GLU A 105 13.62 -8.41 4.18
C GLU A 105 13.02 -7.01 4.22
N VAL A 106 12.97 -6.44 5.42
CA VAL A 106 12.63 -5.03 5.63
C VAL A 106 13.84 -4.33 6.25
N GLN A 107 14.20 -3.18 5.70
CA GLN A 107 15.23 -2.30 6.27
C GLN A 107 14.60 -0.99 6.75
N LEU A 108 15.02 -0.49 7.90
CA LEU A 108 14.54 0.78 8.45
C LEU A 108 15.70 1.71 8.78
N GLU A 109 15.72 2.87 8.13
CA GLU A 109 16.63 3.97 8.45
C GLU A 109 15.83 5.09 9.12
N LEU A 110 16.15 5.40 10.37
CA LEU A 110 15.58 6.53 11.08
C LEU A 110 16.45 7.77 10.95
N LYS A 111 15.84 8.95 10.97
CA LYS A 111 16.51 10.24 10.94
C LYS A 111 16.04 11.07 12.12
N GLY A 112 16.97 11.55 12.94
CA GLY A 112 16.63 12.34 14.13
C GLY A 112 15.90 13.64 13.76
N ASN A 113 14.76 13.90 14.40
CA ASN A 113 13.91 15.06 14.06
C ASN A 113 14.57 16.41 14.38
N ILE A 114 15.49 16.44 15.36
CA ILE A 114 16.16 17.68 15.83
C ILE A 114 17.49 17.91 15.12
N ASP A 115 18.32 16.87 15.00
CA ASP A 115 19.67 17.00 14.42
C ASP A 115 19.74 16.63 12.94
N GLY A 116 18.68 16.04 12.39
CA GLY A 116 18.59 15.57 11.01
C GLY A 116 19.54 14.43 10.68
N LYS A 117 20.22 13.83 11.67
CA LYS A 117 21.23 12.81 11.45
C LYS A 117 20.57 11.46 11.26
N LYS A 118 21.07 10.72 10.27
CA LYS A 118 20.69 9.32 10.05
C LYS A 118 21.25 8.48 11.19
N LYS A 119 20.40 7.60 11.74
CA LYS A 119 20.80 6.54 12.66
C LYS A 119 21.30 5.34 11.85
N ASP A 120 21.89 4.37 12.55
CA ASP A 120 22.30 3.11 11.94
C ASP A 120 21.11 2.38 11.32
N LEU A 121 21.35 1.69 10.20
CA LEU A 121 20.34 0.93 9.49
C LEU A 121 19.92 -0.28 10.34
N LEU A 122 18.61 -0.47 10.46
CA LEU A 122 17.99 -1.61 11.14
C LEU A 122 17.50 -2.62 10.11
N TYR A 123 17.64 -3.91 10.41
CA TYR A 123 17.31 -5.01 9.51
C TYR A 123 16.33 -5.97 10.18
N TYR A 124 15.36 -6.43 9.40
CA TYR A 124 14.32 -7.35 9.82
C TYR A 124 14.11 -8.42 8.76
N ASP A 125 13.96 -9.65 9.20
CA ASP A 125 13.60 -10.77 8.33
C ASP A 125 12.07 -10.82 8.18
N VAL A 126 11.57 -11.37 7.06
CA VAL A 126 10.15 -11.72 6.92
C VAL A 126 9.96 -13.21 7.13
N ASN A 127 9.12 -13.60 8.10
CA ASN A 127 8.82 -14.99 8.39
C ASN A 127 7.33 -15.18 8.60
N LYS A 128 6.70 -16.06 7.80
CA LYS A 128 5.24 -16.31 7.83
C LYS A 128 4.42 -15.02 7.77
N ASN A 129 4.79 -14.12 6.87
CA ASN A 129 4.15 -12.81 6.68
C ASN A 129 4.21 -11.88 7.91
N ARG A 130 5.20 -12.07 8.78
CA ARG A 130 5.49 -11.20 9.93
C ARG A 130 6.87 -10.59 9.77
N ILE A 131 7.02 -9.34 10.19
CA ILE A 131 8.33 -8.71 10.31
C ILE A 131 8.92 -9.14 11.65
N VAL A 132 10.09 -9.77 11.63
CA VAL A 132 10.78 -10.26 12.82
C VAL A 132 12.20 -9.74 12.90
N GLU A 133 12.75 -9.66 14.11
CA GLU A 133 14.14 -9.24 14.32
C GLU A 133 15.11 -10.15 13.56
N SER A 134 16.05 -9.53 12.83
CA SER A 134 17.10 -10.28 12.14
C SER A 134 18.08 -10.86 13.16
N SER A 135 18.50 -12.11 12.94
CA SER A 135 19.41 -12.82 13.85
C SER A 135 20.88 -12.42 13.71
N TYR A 136 21.25 -11.71 12.64
CA TYR A 136 22.64 -11.47 12.24
C TYR A 136 23.01 -9.99 12.12
N MET A 137 22.02 -9.10 12.19
CA MET A 137 22.16 -7.69 11.89
C MET A 137 21.62 -6.83 13.03
N ASN A 138 21.94 -5.54 12.99
CA ASN A 138 21.40 -4.58 13.93
C ASN A 138 19.88 -4.47 13.76
N THR A 139 19.14 -4.49 14.86
CA THR A 139 17.67 -4.48 14.88
C THR A 139 17.18 -3.76 16.14
N ASP A 140 15.98 -3.18 16.05
CA ASP A 140 15.29 -2.58 17.18
C ASP A 140 13.78 -2.66 16.94
N ILE A 141 13.16 -3.73 17.43
CA ILE A 141 11.74 -3.99 17.21
C ILE A 141 10.84 -2.87 17.74
N ASN A 142 11.27 -2.12 18.76
CA ASN A 142 10.47 -1.01 19.30
C ASN A 142 10.46 0.15 18.30
N SER A 143 11.62 0.47 17.71
CA SER A 143 11.72 1.47 16.64
C SER A 143 10.84 1.10 15.43
N LEU A 144 10.77 -0.18 15.05
CA LEU A 144 9.84 -0.62 14.00
C LEU A 144 8.38 -0.45 14.43
N ALA A 145 8.04 -0.87 15.65
CA ALA A 145 6.68 -0.75 16.19
C ALA A 145 6.21 0.71 16.23
N ASP A 146 7.06 1.64 16.66
CA ASP A 146 6.77 3.07 16.71
C ASP A 146 6.50 3.62 15.29
N VAL A 147 7.29 3.20 14.28
CA VAL A 147 7.05 3.58 12.88
C VAL A 147 5.71 3.04 12.39
N LEU A 148 5.43 1.77 12.62
CA LEU A 148 4.17 1.11 12.22
C LEU A 148 2.94 1.76 12.89
N ASP A 149 3.03 2.07 14.18
CA ASP A 149 2.00 2.81 14.92
C ASP A 149 1.81 4.22 14.35
N SER A 150 2.91 4.91 14.02
CA SER A 150 2.86 6.26 13.44
C SER A 150 2.24 6.33 12.03
N ILE A 151 2.20 5.20 11.31
CA ILE A 151 1.50 5.08 10.03
C ILE A 151 0.13 4.41 10.20
N GLY A 152 -0.17 3.85 11.37
CA GLY A 152 -1.45 3.26 11.74
C GLY A 152 -1.72 1.91 11.07
N TYR A 153 -0.69 1.11 10.83
CA TYR A 153 -0.80 -0.20 10.19
C TYR A 153 0.02 -1.25 10.93
N SER A 154 -0.47 -2.48 10.98
CA SER A 154 0.29 -3.62 11.47
C SER A 154 1.39 -4.04 10.49
N ASP A 155 2.32 -4.88 10.97
CA ASP A 155 3.36 -5.47 10.13
C ASP A 155 2.77 -6.39 9.04
N GLU A 156 1.68 -7.10 9.34
CA GLU A 156 0.96 -7.92 8.36
C GLU A 156 0.34 -7.07 7.25
N GLU A 157 -0.38 -6.01 7.61
CA GLU A 157 -1.04 -5.12 6.65
C GLU A 157 -0.03 -4.39 5.75
N ILE A 158 1.08 -3.93 6.33
CA ILE A 158 2.09 -3.21 5.55
C ILE A 158 2.83 -4.15 4.57
N LEU A 159 3.05 -5.41 4.94
CA LEU A 159 3.62 -6.42 4.06
C LEU A 159 2.64 -6.80 2.94
N GLU A 160 1.35 -6.98 3.27
CA GLU A 160 0.30 -7.25 2.29
C GLU A 160 0.24 -6.12 1.25
N PHE A 161 0.24 -4.87 1.71
CA PHE A 161 0.25 -3.71 0.83
C PHE A 161 1.53 -3.61 -0.01
N ALA A 162 2.70 -3.85 0.58
CA ALA A 162 3.97 -3.82 -0.15
C ALA A 162 4.00 -4.86 -1.29
N ASN A 163 3.53 -6.09 -1.01
CA ASN A 163 3.40 -7.15 -2.01
C ASN A 163 2.41 -6.78 -3.11
N TRP A 164 1.22 -6.27 -2.76
CA TRP A 164 0.24 -5.81 -3.76
C TRP A 164 0.83 -4.69 -4.62
N TYR A 165 1.42 -3.66 -4.02
CA TYR A 165 1.94 -2.50 -4.75
C TYR A 165 3.07 -2.89 -5.69
N TRP A 166 3.99 -3.75 -5.24
CA TRP A 166 5.06 -4.29 -6.08
C TRP A 166 4.50 -5.05 -7.28
N ASN A 167 3.60 -6.00 -7.04
CA ASN A 167 3.08 -6.87 -8.11
C ASN A 167 2.18 -6.12 -9.11
N SER A 168 1.48 -5.07 -8.67
CA SER A 168 0.66 -4.23 -9.54
C SER A 168 1.47 -3.25 -10.41
N ASN A 169 2.73 -2.97 -10.06
CA ASN A 169 3.55 -1.92 -10.69
C ASN A 169 4.93 -2.39 -11.20
N LYS A 170 5.22 -3.71 -11.15
CA LYS A 170 6.45 -4.32 -11.66
C LYS A 170 6.55 -4.30 -13.19
#